data_AF-A0A832DJF8-F1
#
_entry.id   AF-A0A832DJF8-F1
#
_cell.length_a   1.000
_cell.length_b   1.000
_cell.length_c   1.000
_cell.angle_alpha   90.00
_cell.angle_beta   90.00
_cell.angle_gamma   90.00
#
_symmetry.space_group_name_H-M   'P 1'
#
loop_
_entity.id
_entity.type
_entity.pdbx_description
1 polymer ?
#
loop_
_entity_poly.entity_id
_entity_poly.type
_entity_poly.pdbx_seq_one_letter_code
_entity_poly.pdbx_strand_id
1 'polypeptide(L)'
;MSLHADNPRILATRGLWGLVVLVSGIMAGCAVLEPLYPGPDLPLVESGRALALGECSACHAVGAGGGAPGGAAPSFPSIAERYRNYRLDWELETISQVGHYRMPPKMLTSPEIAALAAYIRTLDSAEPSKARTPSVH
;
A
#
# COMPACT_ATOMS: atom_id res chain seq x y z
N MET A 1 2.73 86.41 -22.56
CA MET A 1 3.09 85.14 -23.21
C MET A 1 4.38 84.66 -22.54
N SER A 2 4.26 83.76 -21.57
CA SER A 2 5.40 83.31 -20.76
C SER A 2 5.27 81.83 -20.46
N LEU A 3 6.14 81.01 -21.05
CA LEU A 3 6.44 79.63 -20.64
C LEU A 3 7.96 79.48 -20.86
N HIS A 4 8.76 79.75 -19.83
CA HIS A 4 9.37 78.75 -18.93
C HIS A 4 10.15 77.66 -19.67
N ALA A 5 11.46 77.91 -19.79
CA ALA A 5 12.55 77.15 -19.18
C ALA A 5 12.64 75.61 -19.38
N ASP A 6 13.82 75.24 -19.90
CA ASP A 6 14.74 74.21 -19.41
C ASP A 6 14.48 72.70 -19.61
N ASN A 7 15.36 72.15 -20.45
CA ASN A 7 15.83 70.77 -20.66
C ASN A 7 16.63 70.30 -19.40
N PRO A 8 16.75 69.00 -19.00
CA PRO A 8 17.46 67.99 -19.80
C PRO A 8 17.02 66.51 -19.70
N ARG A 9 17.37 65.82 -20.79
CA ARG A 9 17.58 64.39 -21.01
C ARG A 9 17.91 63.57 -19.76
N ILE A 10 17.03 62.64 -19.38
CA ILE A 10 17.35 61.55 -18.44
C ILE A 10 18.01 60.42 -19.21
N LEU A 11 19.33 60.35 -19.05
CA LEU A 11 20.22 59.31 -19.48
C LEU A 11 20.10 58.11 -18.52
N ALA A 12 20.01 56.92 -19.10
CA ALA A 12 20.45 55.62 -18.60
C ALA A 12 20.61 55.42 -17.09
N THR A 13 19.84 54.49 -16.51
CA THR A 13 20.32 53.70 -15.36
C THR A 13 19.60 52.35 -15.33
N ARG A 14 20.16 51.42 -16.11
CA ARG A 14 19.98 49.97 -15.92
C ARG A 14 20.66 49.64 -14.59
N GLY A 15 19.90 49.56 -13.51
CA GLY A 15 20.52 49.23 -12.22
C GLY A 15 19.53 49.25 -11.09
N LEU A 16 18.71 48.21 -10.99
CA LEU A 16 18.07 47.78 -9.73
C LEU A 16 17.63 46.31 -9.87
N TRP A 17 18.57 45.46 -10.29
CA TRP A 17 18.54 44.03 -9.95
C TRP A 17 19.24 43.88 -8.61
N GLY A 18 18.49 43.88 -7.51
CA GLY A 18 19.04 43.55 -6.20
C GLY A 18 18.42 44.39 -5.09
N LEU A 19 17.25 43.97 -4.60
CA LEU A 19 16.80 44.09 -3.20
C LEU A 19 15.30 43.68 -3.02
N VAL A 20 14.87 42.55 -3.59
CA VAL A 20 13.54 41.95 -3.27
C VAL A 20 13.68 40.43 -3.04
N VAL A 21 14.77 39.97 -2.41
CA VAL A 21 15.00 38.53 -2.17
C VAL A 21 14.93 38.13 -0.69
N LEU A 22 14.69 39.04 0.27
CA LEU A 22 15.07 38.76 1.67
C LEU A 22 13.97 38.53 2.74
N VAL A 23 12.68 38.30 2.44
CA VAL A 23 11.69 38.11 3.55
C VAL A 23 10.54 37.09 3.32
N SER A 24 10.70 35.99 2.57
CA SER A 24 9.64 34.94 2.52
C SER A 24 10.16 33.50 2.41
N GLY A 25 11.13 33.12 3.25
CA GLY A 25 11.83 31.82 3.11
C GLY A 25 11.87 30.92 4.36
N ILE A 26 10.90 30.96 5.29
CA ILE A 26 10.94 30.14 6.51
C ILE A 26 9.63 29.36 6.76
N MET A 27 9.07 28.74 5.71
CA MET A 27 8.01 27.74 5.88
C MET A 27 8.21 26.53 4.96
N ALA A 28 9.38 25.90 5.06
CA ALA A 28 9.69 24.65 4.39
C ALA A 28 10.42 23.75 5.38
N GLY A 29 9.69 23.06 6.25
CA GLY A 29 10.31 22.31 7.34
C GLY A 29 9.41 21.40 8.15
N CYS A 30 8.39 20.79 7.55
CA CYS A 30 7.85 19.54 8.07
C CYS A 30 8.34 18.44 7.13
N ALA A 31 9.45 17.80 7.49
CA ALA A 31 9.89 16.58 6.85
C ALA A 31 8.78 15.54 6.97
N VAL A 32 8.28 15.07 5.82
CA VAL A 32 7.40 13.91 5.75
C VAL A 32 8.22 12.72 6.26
N LEU A 33 7.92 12.25 7.47
CA LEU A 33 8.36 10.92 7.90
C LEU A 33 7.56 9.90 7.08
N GLU A 34 8.08 9.49 5.93
CA GLU A 34 7.58 8.29 5.26
C GLU A 34 7.86 7.08 6.17
N PRO A 35 6.86 6.23 6.44
CA PRO A 35 7.09 4.97 7.13
C PRO A 35 8.14 4.17 6.36
N LEU A 36 9.20 3.74 7.03
CA LEU A 36 10.21 2.81 6.49
C LEU A 36 9.60 1.46 6.08
N TYR A 37 8.36 1.21 6.50
CA TYR A 37 7.48 0.12 6.08
C TYR A 37 6.07 0.70 5.93
N PRO A 38 5.52 0.84 4.73
CA PRO A 38 4.07 1.01 4.61
C PRO A 38 3.42 -0.23 5.25
N GLY A 39 2.48 -0.01 6.17
CA GLY A 39 1.62 -1.08 6.67
C GLY A 39 0.81 -1.71 5.53
N PRO A 40 0.04 -2.77 5.81
CA PRO A 40 -0.82 -3.36 4.78
C PRO A 40 -1.72 -2.29 4.16
N ASP A 41 -1.84 -2.30 2.83
CA ASP A 41 -2.76 -1.44 2.08
C ASP A 41 -4.20 -1.79 2.48
N LEU A 42 -4.76 -1.03 3.42
CA LEU A 42 -6.05 -1.34 4.05
C LEU A 42 -7.20 -1.45 3.03
N PRO A 43 -7.36 -0.56 2.03
CA PRO A 43 -8.30 -0.74 0.93
C PRO A 43 -8.15 -2.08 0.19
N LEU A 44 -6.91 -2.49 -0.09
CA LEU A 44 -6.63 -3.75 -0.78
C LEU A 44 -7.00 -4.96 0.08
N VAL A 45 -6.66 -4.91 1.38
CA VAL A 45 -7.01 -5.93 2.36
C VAL A 45 -8.53 -6.07 2.51
N GLU A 46 -9.27 -4.97 2.61
CA GLU A 46 -10.73 -5.03 2.73
C GLU A 46 -11.37 -5.56 1.45
N SER A 47 -10.84 -5.19 0.28
CA SER A 47 -11.28 -5.75 -1.00
C SER A 47 -11.06 -7.27 -1.05
N GLY A 48 -9.91 -7.74 -0.58
CA GLY A 48 -9.59 -9.17 -0.47
C GLY A 48 -10.49 -9.89 0.53
N ARG A 49 -10.83 -9.24 1.64
CA ARG A 49 -11.77 -9.78 2.64
C ARG A 49 -13.18 -9.93 2.06
N ALA A 50 -13.68 -8.91 1.37
CA ALA A 50 -14.99 -8.97 0.72
C ALA A 50 -15.05 -10.09 -0.32
N LEU A 51 -14.00 -10.22 -1.15
CA LEU A 51 -13.86 -11.31 -2.11
C LEU A 51 -13.84 -12.69 -1.43
N ALA A 52 -13.06 -12.85 -0.36
CA ALA A 52 -12.98 -14.10 0.39
C ALA A 52 -14.33 -14.52 0.98
N LEU A 53 -15.10 -13.55 1.51
CA LEU A 53 -16.43 -13.79 2.05
C LEU A 53 -17.43 -14.19 0.96
N GLY A 54 -17.39 -13.54 -0.20
CA GLY A 54 -18.30 -13.83 -1.31
C GLY A 54 -18.00 -15.14 -2.04
N GLU A 55 -16.72 -15.43 -2.29
CA GLU A 55 -16.32 -16.49 -3.22
C GLU A 55 -15.70 -17.74 -2.57
N CYS A 56 -15.15 -17.61 -1.35
CA CYS A 56 -14.34 -18.67 -0.73
C CYS A 56 -14.97 -19.26 0.54
N SER A 57 -15.82 -18.50 1.23
CA SER A 57 -16.37 -18.84 2.55
C SER A 57 -17.27 -20.09 2.56
N ALA A 58 -17.82 -20.47 1.40
CA ALA A 58 -18.62 -21.70 1.27
C ALA A 58 -17.83 -22.97 1.63
N CYS A 59 -16.50 -22.95 1.51
CA CYS A 59 -15.65 -24.10 1.81
C CYS A 59 -14.51 -23.79 2.80
N HIS A 60 -14.00 -22.57 2.81
CA HIS A 60 -12.86 -22.18 3.66
C HIS A 60 -13.32 -21.38 4.87
N ALA A 61 -12.69 -21.63 6.03
CA ALA A 61 -12.74 -20.68 7.14
C ALA A 61 -11.83 -19.49 6.81
N VAL A 62 -12.43 -18.34 6.49
CA VAL A 62 -11.71 -17.18 5.92
C VAL A 62 -11.26 -16.16 6.97
N GLY A 63 -11.55 -16.35 8.25
CA GLY A 63 -11.19 -15.43 9.34
C GLY A 63 -12.23 -15.43 10.46
N ALA A 64 -12.19 -14.45 11.37
CA ALA A 64 -13.18 -14.31 12.43
C ALA A 64 -14.58 -14.07 11.84
N GLY A 65 -15.46 -15.08 11.96
CA GLY A 65 -16.87 -14.99 11.55
C GLY A 65 -17.19 -15.36 10.10
N GLY A 66 -16.24 -15.90 9.32
CA GLY A 66 -16.43 -16.23 7.92
C GLY A 66 -16.17 -17.69 7.57
N GLY A 67 -17.17 -18.31 6.93
CA GLY A 67 -17.10 -19.64 6.30
C GLY A 67 -17.34 -20.83 7.22
N ALA A 68 -17.59 -21.99 6.60
CA ALA A 68 -17.77 -23.26 7.31
C ALA A 68 -16.55 -24.15 7.03
N PRO A 69 -15.93 -24.81 8.04
CA PRO A 69 -14.96 -25.88 7.80
C PRO A 69 -15.68 -27.13 7.28
N GLY A 70 -16.38 -27.01 6.16
CA GLY A 70 -17.03 -28.12 5.47
C GLY A 70 -15.97 -28.99 4.80
N GLY A 71 -15.52 -30.05 5.48
CA GLY A 71 -14.58 -31.03 4.94
C GLY A 71 -13.11 -30.74 5.27
N ALA A 72 -12.21 -31.03 4.31
CA ALA A 72 -10.75 -30.99 4.47
C ALA A 72 -10.10 -29.69 3.94
N ALA A 73 -10.89 -28.65 3.64
CA ALA A 73 -10.37 -27.39 3.11
C ALA A 73 -9.55 -26.65 4.20
N PRO A 74 -8.31 -26.20 3.89
CA PRO A 74 -7.49 -25.49 4.86
C PRO A 74 -8.09 -24.12 5.21
N SER A 75 -7.98 -23.72 6.48
CA SER A 75 -8.39 -22.36 6.89
C SER A 75 -7.43 -21.34 6.30
N PHE A 76 -7.91 -20.12 6.02
CA PHE A 76 -7.04 -19.05 5.53
C PHE A 76 -5.89 -18.71 6.49
N PRO A 77 -6.06 -18.70 7.83
CA PRO A 77 -4.92 -18.58 8.75
C PRO A 77 -3.87 -19.68 8.53
N SER A 78 -4.27 -20.94 8.31
CA SER A 78 -3.32 -22.03 8.02
C SER A 78 -2.62 -21.87 6.67
N ILE A 79 -3.30 -21.30 5.67
CA ILE A 79 -2.70 -20.94 4.38
C ILE A 79 -1.70 -19.80 4.56
N ALA A 80 -2.05 -18.78 5.35
CA ALA A 80 -1.19 -17.63 5.64
C ALA A 80 0.13 -18.08 6.28
N GLU A 81 0.05 -18.95 7.27
CA GLU A 81 1.21 -19.55 7.92
C GLU A 81 2.05 -20.36 6.93
N ARG A 82 1.41 -21.26 6.16
CA ARG A 82 2.10 -22.12 5.16
C ARG A 82 2.83 -21.31 4.10
N TYR A 83 2.24 -20.21 3.63
CA TYR A 83 2.77 -19.40 2.53
C TYR A 83 3.49 -18.12 2.99
N ARG A 84 3.83 -17.97 4.28
CA ARG A 84 4.54 -16.80 4.81
C ARG A 84 5.74 -16.41 3.96
N ASN A 85 6.57 -17.41 3.63
CA ASN A 85 7.82 -17.25 2.90
C ASN A 85 7.72 -17.68 1.43
N TYR A 86 6.51 -17.88 0.91
CA TYR A 86 6.26 -18.38 -0.44
C TYR A 86 5.33 -17.45 -1.24
N ARG A 87 5.30 -17.66 -2.56
CA ARG A 87 4.49 -16.90 -3.52
C ARG A 87 3.04 -17.38 -3.52
N LEU A 88 2.28 -16.98 -2.51
CA LEU A 88 0.84 -17.25 -2.40
C LEU A 88 0.07 -16.75 -3.64
N ASP A 89 0.49 -15.63 -4.21
CA ASP A 89 -0.08 -15.04 -5.43
C ASP A 89 0.03 -15.97 -6.64
N TRP A 90 1.16 -16.66 -6.82
CA TRP A 90 1.34 -17.62 -7.90
C TRP A 90 0.49 -18.89 -7.69
N GLU A 91 0.41 -19.38 -6.45
CA GLU A 91 -0.49 -20.49 -6.12
C GLU A 91 -1.94 -20.13 -6.43
N LEU A 92 -2.39 -18.95 -5.98
CA LEU A 92 -3.73 -18.46 -6.22
C LEU A 92 -4.01 -18.29 -7.71
N GLU A 93 -3.07 -17.77 -8.49
CA GLU A 93 -3.20 -17.68 -9.95
C GLU A 93 -3.38 -19.05 -10.60
N THR A 94 -2.66 -20.06 -10.13
CA THR A 94 -2.75 -21.42 -10.68
C THR A 94 -4.09 -22.06 -10.29
N ILE A 95 -4.39 -22.12 -9.00
CA ILE A 95 -5.59 -22.79 -8.47
C ILE A 95 -6.87 -22.07 -8.92
N SER A 96 -6.86 -20.74 -9.05
CA SER A 96 -8.03 -19.99 -9.54
C SER A 96 -8.41 -20.43 -10.95
N GLN A 97 -7.43 -20.75 -11.80
CA GLN A 97 -7.66 -21.15 -13.19
C GLN A 97 -8.04 -22.61 -13.35
N VAL A 98 -7.35 -23.54 -12.66
CA VAL A 98 -7.53 -24.98 -12.88
C VAL A 98 -8.32 -25.69 -11.78
N GLY A 99 -8.57 -25.03 -10.65
CA GLY A 99 -9.10 -25.64 -9.43
C GLY A 99 -8.06 -26.51 -8.71
N HIS A 100 -8.44 -27.08 -7.57
CA HIS A 100 -7.58 -27.99 -6.82
C HIS A 100 -8.39 -28.95 -5.94
N TYR A 101 -8.23 -30.26 -6.13
CA TYR A 101 -9.08 -31.29 -5.51
C TYR A 101 -10.58 -31.01 -5.71
N ARG A 102 -11.29 -30.65 -4.63
CA ARG A 102 -12.72 -30.30 -4.65
C ARG A 102 -12.97 -28.79 -4.75
N MET A 103 -11.91 -27.97 -4.75
CA MET A 103 -12.00 -26.54 -4.99
C MET A 103 -12.22 -26.32 -6.49
N PRO A 104 -13.39 -25.84 -6.93
CA PRO A 104 -13.62 -25.54 -8.33
C PRO A 104 -12.78 -24.33 -8.79
N PRO A 105 -12.51 -24.20 -10.10
CA PRO A 105 -11.90 -23.00 -10.62
C PRO A 105 -12.79 -21.76 -10.35
N LYS A 106 -12.13 -20.65 -10.08
CA LYS A 106 -12.71 -19.32 -9.84
C LYS A 106 -11.88 -18.34 -10.64
N MET A 107 -12.40 -17.83 -11.75
CA MET A 107 -11.63 -16.93 -12.62
C MET A 107 -11.41 -15.58 -11.94
N LEU A 108 -10.31 -15.48 -11.19
CA LEU A 108 -9.89 -14.24 -10.52
C LEU A 108 -8.97 -13.46 -11.44
N THR A 109 -9.19 -12.15 -11.51
CA THR A 109 -8.28 -11.20 -12.15
C THR A 109 -7.01 -11.00 -11.30
N SER A 110 -5.93 -10.50 -11.90
CA SER A 110 -4.69 -10.22 -11.16
C SER A 110 -4.89 -9.27 -9.96
N PRO A 111 -5.70 -8.19 -10.03
CA PRO A 111 -6.02 -7.36 -8.87
C PRO A 111 -6.77 -8.12 -7.76
N GLU A 112 -7.70 -9.01 -8.12
CA GLU A 112 -8.43 -9.84 -7.16
C GLU A 112 -7.51 -10.84 -6.46
N ILE A 113 -6.58 -11.46 -7.20
CA ILE A 113 -5.54 -12.33 -6.63
C ILE A 113 -4.67 -11.55 -5.65
N ALA A 114 -4.22 -10.35 -6.04
CA ALA A 114 -3.41 -9.49 -5.18
C ALA A 114 -4.16 -9.10 -3.90
N ALA A 115 -5.44 -8.72 -4.01
CA ALA A 115 -6.30 -8.39 -2.89
C ALA A 115 -6.51 -9.58 -1.95
N LEU A 116 -6.83 -10.75 -2.50
CA LEU A 116 -7.03 -11.98 -1.74
C LEU A 116 -5.75 -12.40 -1.00
N ALA A 117 -4.60 -12.35 -1.68
CA ALA A 117 -3.31 -12.65 -1.07
C ALA A 117 -2.99 -11.65 0.06
N ALA A 118 -3.24 -10.36 -0.14
CA ALA A 118 -3.05 -9.34 0.88
C ALA A 118 -3.89 -9.63 2.12
N TYR A 119 -5.18 -9.96 1.95
CA TYR A 119 -6.06 -10.33 3.05
C TYR A 119 -5.57 -11.58 3.80
N ILE A 120 -5.29 -12.67 3.08
CA ILE A 120 -4.82 -13.92 3.71
C ILE A 120 -3.57 -13.66 4.55
N ARG A 121 -2.61 -12.85 4.05
CA ARG A 121 -1.37 -12.53 4.79
C ARG A 121 -1.62 -11.81 6.12
N THR A 122 -2.72 -11.06 6.26
CA THR A 122 -3.06 -10.42 7.54
C THR A 122 -3.48 -11.41 8.63
N LEU A 123 -3.81 -12.64 8.26
CA LEU A 123 -4.26 -13.70 9.17
C LEU A 123 -3.11 -14.54 9.73
N ASP A 124 -1.88 -14.26 9.32
CA ASP A 124 -0.71 -14.92 9.87
C ASP A 124 -0.51 -14.50 11.33
N SER A 125 -0.58 -15.47 12.24
CA SER A 125 -0.56 -15.25 13.68
C SER A 125 0.83 -15.33 14.30
N ALA A 126 1.91 -15.46 13.51
CA ALA A 126 3.20 -15.20 14.14
C ALA A 126 3.28 -13.73 14.51
N GLU A 127 3.45 -13.51 15.81
CA GLU A 127 3.99 -12.28 16.36
C GLU A 127 5.08 -11.74 15.42
N PRO A 128 5.04 -10.45 15.00
CA PRO A 128 6.16 -9.85 14.31
C PRO A 128 7.36 -10.04 15.22
N SER A 129 8.23 -10.97 14.84
CA SER A 129 9.31 -11.50 15.66
C SER A 129 9.94 -10.35 16.42
N LYS A 130 9.72 -10.31 17.74
CA LYS A 130 10.55 -9.55 18.67
C LYS A 130 11.96 -9.98 18.31
N ALA A 131 12.66 -9.13 17.55
CA ALA A 131 13.89 -9.48 16.85
C ALA A 131 14.73 -10.32 17.78
N ARG A 132 14.88 -11.61 17.45
CA ARG A 132 15.65 -12.53 18.26
C ARG A 132 17.07 -11.97 18.26
N THR A 133 17.42 -11.24 19.31
CA THR A 133 18.78 -10.81 19.56
C THR A 133 19.61 -12.09 19.53
N PRO A 134 20.61 -12.20 18.65
CA PRO A 134 21.46 -13.38 18.63
C PRO A 134 22.11 -13.49 20.01
N SER A 135 21.75 -14.54 20.77
CA SER A 135 22.53 -14.92 21.95
C SER A 135 23.83 -15.49 21.42
N VAL A 136 24.89 -14.71 21.57
CA VAL A 136 26.26 -15.16 21.36
C VAL A 136 26.63 -15.97 22.59
N HIS A 137 26.71 -17.29 22.44
CA HIS A 137 27.41 -18.20 23.35
C HIS A 137 28.59 -18.79 22.59
#